data_AF-A0A931TCY5-F1
#
_entry.id   AF-A0A931TCY5-F1
#
_cell.length_a   1.000
_cell.length_b   1.000
_cell.length_c   1.000
_cell.angle_alpha   90.00
_cell.angle_beta   90.00
_cell.angle_gamma   90.00
#
_symmetry.space_group_name_H-M   'P 1'
#
loop_
_entity.id
_entity.type
_entity.pdbx_description
1 polymer ?
#
loop_
_entity_poly.entity_id
_entity_poly.type
_entity_poly.pdbx_seq_one_letter_code
_entity_poly.pdbx_strand_id
1 'polypeptide(L)' 'MVDLATLTVSATVDVGLGAHGIALGDDGRLAYVTNAHAGSLSVIDLAERNVIANVPTGRGPNGVAVEPP' A
#
# COMPACT_ATOMS: atom_id res chain seq x y z
N MET A 1 -4.88 7.55 -4.38
CA MET A 1 -4.47 7.56 -5.80
C MET A 1 -4.71 8.95 -6.35
N VAL A 2 -3.78 9.46 -7.14
CA VAL A 2 -3.83 10.82 -7.68
C VAL A 2 -3.78 10.73 -9.20
N ASP A 3 -4.73 11.41 -9.87
CA ASP A 3 -4.65 11.65 -11.31
C ASP A 3 -3.60 12.75 -11.55
N LEU A 4 -2.58 12.46 -12.35
CA LEU A 4 -1.48 13.40 -12.58
C LEU A 4 -1.78 14.46 -13.65
N ALA A 5 -2.80 14.25 -14.49
CA ALA A 5 -3.22 15.24 -15.47
C ALA A 5 -4.06 16.35 -14.80
N THR A 6 -4.89 16.00 -13.82
CA THR A 6 -5.77 16.95 -13.11
C THR A 6 -5.28 17.32 -11.72
N LEU A 7 -4.29 16.59 -11.18
CA LEU A 7 -3.78 16.74 -9.81
C LEU A 7 -4.88 16.58 -8.73
N THR A 8 -5.84 15.69 -8.97
CA THR A 8 -6.95 15.40 -8.06
C THR A 8 -6.89 13.98 -7.50
N VAL A 9 -7.51 13.78 -6.33
CA VAL A 9 -7.68 12.43 -5.76
C VAL A 9 -8.71 11.67 -6.60
N SER A 10 -8.27 10.59 -7.23
CA SER A 10 -9.14 9.73 -8.07
C SER A 10 -9.71 8.54 -7.31
N ALA A 11 -9.05 8.13 -6.22
CA ALA A 11 -9.51 7.09 -5.30
C ALA A 11 -8.75 7.16 -3.97
N THR A 12 -9.39 6.70 -2.90
CA THR A 12 -8.78 6.46 -1.58
C THR A 12 -8.97 4.98 -1.24
N VAL A 13 -7.92 4.34 -0.73
CA VAL A 13 -7.95 2.94 -0.28
C VAL A 13 -7.64 2.91 1.21
N ASP A 14 -8.51 2.27 1.99
CA ASP A 14 -8.32 2.12 3.44
C ASP A 14 -7.37 0.95 3.73
N VAL A 15 -6.14 1.25 4.18
CA VAL A 15 -5.05 0.29 4.39
C VAL A 15 -4.78 -0.02 5.87
N GLY A 16 -5.19 0.84 6.80
CA GLY A 16 -5.00 0.64 8.24
C GLY A 16 -4.36 1.82 8.94
N LEU A 17 -4.20 1.71 10.26
CA LEU A 17 -3.75 2.83 11.09
C LEU A 17 -2.24 3.06 10.95
N GLY A 18 -1.88 4.33 10.68
CA GLY A 18 -0.50 4.75 10.55
C GLY A 18 0.17 4.30 9.26
N ALA A 19 -0.53 4.37 8.13
CA ALA A 19 0.07 4.20 6.81
C ALA A 19 1.34 5.06 6.68
N HIS A 20 2.46 4.43 6.31
CA HIS A 20 3.78 5.07 6.36
C HIS A 20 4.56 4.92 5.04
N GLY A 21 5.16 3.76 4.78
CA GLY A 21 5.85 3.45 3.52
C GLY A 21 4.96 2.76 2.49
N ILE A 22 5.29 2.96 1.20
CA ILE A 22 4.64 2.31 0.06
C ILE A 22 5.70 1.80 -0.92
N ALA A 23 5.50 0.60 -1.48
CA ALA A 23 6.24 0.08 -2.62
C ALA A 23 5.26 -0.50 -3.66
N LEU A 24 5.66 -0.49 -4.93
CA LEU A 24 4.92 -1.10 -6.03
C LEU A 24 5.54 -2.45 -6.38
N GLY A 25 4.70 -3.42 -6.74
CA GLY A 25 5.16 -4.64 -7.40
C GLY A 25 5.71 -4.34 -8.79
N ASP A 26 6.58 -5.21 -9.30
CA ASP A 26 7.26 -5.03 -10.58
C ASP A 26 6.32 -4.89 -11.78
N ASP A 27 5.16 -5.55 -11.71
CA ASP A 27 4.12 -5.49 -12.74
C ASP A 27 3.17 -4.28 -12.60
N GLY A 28 3.36 -3.46 -11.56
CA GLY A 28 2.51 -2.31 -11.25
C GLY A 28 1.06 -2.65 -10.92
N ARG A 29 0.72 -3.93 -10.69
CA ARG A 29 -0.64 -4.36 -10.33
C ARG A 29 -0.92 -4.24 -8.84
N LEU A 30 0.12 -4.47 -8.03
CA LEU A 30 0.03 -4.45 -6.58
C LEU A 30 0.78 -3.27 -5.97
N ALA A 31 0.22 -2.73 -4.90
CA ALA A 31 0.93 -1.85 -3.98
C ALA A 31 0.97 -2.47 -2.58
N TYR A 32 2.07 -2.22 -1.87
CA TYR A 32 2.32 -2.71 -0.53
C TYR A 32 2.50 -1.53 0.41
N VAL A 33 1.65 -1.40 1.43
CA VAL A 33 1.68 -0.28 2.37
C VAL A 33 1.91 -0.77 3.78
N THR A 34 2.93 -0.24 4.46
CA THR A 34 3.17 -0.53 5.88
C THR A 34 2.30 0.35 6.76
N ASN A 35 1.69 -0.23 7.78
CA ASN A 35 0.83 0.44 8.76
C ASN A 35 1.50 0.42 10.14
N ALA A 36 2.23 1.49 10.46
CA ALA A 36 3.12 1.58 11.62
C ALA A 36 2.40 1.33 12.96
N HIS A 37 1.18 1.86 13.10
CA HIS A 37 0.40 1.73 14.33
C HIS A 37 -0.39 0.41 14.40
N ALA A 38 -0.86 -0.09 13.25
CA ALA A 38 -1.55 -1.37 13.18
C ALA A 38 -0.60 -2.58 13.29
N GLY A 39 0.69 -2.40 12.99
CA GLY A 39 1.67 -3.47 12.99
C GLY A 39 1.46 -4.48 11.87
N SER A 40 1.01 -4.00 10.71
CA SER A 40 0.69 -4.79 9.53
C SER A 40 1.22 -4.16 8.25
N LEU A 41 1.18 -4.92 7.17
CA LEU A 41 1.34 -4.48 5.80
C LEU A 41 0.08 -4.84 5.01
N SER A 42 -0.44 -3.91 4.23
CA SER A 42 -1.58 -4.15 3.33
C SER A 42 -1.10 -4.37 1.91
N VAL A 43 -1.66 -5.38 1.27
CA VAL A 43 -1.51 -5.66 -0.16
C VAL A 43 -2.75 -5.13 -0.87
N ILE A 44 -2.54 -4.25 -1.83
CA ILE A 44 -3.60 -3.51 -2.53
C ILE A 44 -3.59 -3.93 -4.00
N ASP A 45 -4.75 -4.31 -4.54
CA ASP A 45 -4.94 -4.40 -5.98
C ASP A 45 -5.24 -2.99 -6.53
N LEU A 46 -4.42 -2.51 -7.47
CA LEU A 46 -4.53 -1.16 -8.00
C LEU A 46 -5.62 -1.00 -9.07
N ALA A 47 -6.03 -2.10 -9.71
CA ALA A 47 -7.13 -2.09 -10.68
C ALA A 47 -8.47 -2.03 -9.94
N GLU A 48 -8.65 -2.90 -8.93
CA GLU A 48 -9.87 -2.99 -8.12
C GLU A 48 -9.92 -1.95 -6.99
N ARG A 49 -8.78 -1.32 -6.69
CA ARG A 49 -8.62 -0.24 -5.70
C ARG A 49 -9.07 -0.67 -4.30
N ASN A 50 -8.70 -1.88 -3.90
CA ASN A 50 -9.04 -2.44 -2.61
C ASN A 50 -7.86 -3.20 -1.99
N VAL A 51 -7.92 -3.38 -0.67
CA VAL A 51 -6.99 -4.25 0.04
C VAL A 51 -7.41 -5.70 -0.19
N ILE A 52 -6.50 -6.51 -0.72
CA ILE A 52 -6.72 -7.94 -0.98
C ILE A 52 -6.06 -8.84 0.06
N ALA A 53 -5.09 -8.32 0.83
CA ALA A 53 -4.50 -9.04 1.94
C ALA A 53 -3.94 -8.09 3.02
N ASN A 54 -3.87 -8.59 4.26
CA ASN A 54 -3.14 -7.96 5.35
C ASN A 54 -2.14 -8.96 5.92
N VAL A 55 -0.88 -8.55 6.01
CA VAL A 55 0.24 -9.35 6.48
C VAL A 55 0.71 -8.78 7.83
N PRO A 56 0.71 -9.57 8.91
CA PRO A 56 1.30 -9.14 10.18
C PRO A 56 2.80 -8.89 10.05
N THR A 57 3.29 -7.75 10.52
CA THR A 57 4.72 -7.39 10.47
C THR A 57 5.35 -7.24 11.86
N GLY A 58 4.54 -7.10 12.90
CA GLY A 58 4.99 -6.68 14.23
C GLY A 58 4.99 -5.16 14.38
N ARG A 59 5.60 -4.63 15.45
CA ARG A 59 5.46 -3.22 15.83
C ARG A 59 6.24 -2.27 14.91
N GLY A 60 5.59 -1.18 14.50
CA GLY A 60 6.24 -0.03 13.86
C GLY A 60 6.87 -0.28 12.48
N PRO A 61 6.26 -1.05 11.55
CA PRO A 61 6.78 -1.11 10.19
C PRO A 61 6.80 0.29 9.57
N ASN A 62 7.86 0.62 8.84
CA ASN A 62 8.10 1.98 8.33
C ASN A 62 8.33 1.99 6.81
N GLY A 63 9.45 1.41 6.36
CA GLY A 63 9.77 1.26 4.94
C GLY A 63 9.43 -0.14 4.44
N VAL A 64 9.25 -0.26 3.12
CA VAL A 64 9.04 -1.52 2.42
C VAL A 64 9.76 -1.47 1.08
N ALA A 65 10.33 -2.60 0.67
CA ALA A 65 10.87 -2.82 -0.67
C ALA A 65 10.31 -4.14 -1.20
N VAL A 66 10.17 -4.23 -2.52
CA VAL A 66 9.77 -5.46 -3.21
C VAL A 66 11.04 -6.10 -3.76
N GLU A 67 11.20 -7.39 -3.52
CA GLU A 67 12.25 -8.21 -4.14
C GLU A 67 11.77 -8.65 -5.52
N PRO A 68 12.51 -8.37 -6.60
CA PRO A 68 12.21 -8.91 -7.92
C PRO A 68 12.36 -10.44 -7.94
N PRO A 69 11.63 -11.14 -8.82
CA PRO A 69 11.75 -12.58 -8.97
C PRO A 69 13.13 -13.06 -9.47
#